data_AF-A0A4P7UAJ9-F1
#
_entry.id   AF-A0A4P7UAJ9-F1
#
_cell.length_a   1.000
_cell.length_b   1.000
_cell.length_c   1.000
_cell.angle_alpha   90.00
_cell.angle_beta   90.00
_cell.angle_gamma   90.00
#
_symmetry.space_group_name_H-M   'P 1'
#
loop_
_entity.id
_entity.type
_entity.pdbx_description
1 polymer ?
#
loop_
_entity_poly.entity_id
_entity_poly.type
_entity_poly.pdbx_seq_one_letter_code
_entity_poly.pdbx_strand_id
1 'polypeptide(L)'
;MAVAFLGWVAWAAFFHGNPAAESRLVGYDVVDDHAVDVRVQVDLTDVDEAECLVRALSRDKSVVGELVFTGSDGVQEVTVRTERAATSADVVGCRAEGQKRWR
;
A
#
# COMPACT_ATOMS: atom_id res chain seq x y z
N MET A 1 -28.44 -19.88 -18.22
CA MET A 1 -27.24 -19.00 -18.33
C MET A 1 -27.00 -18.19 -17.06
N ALA A 2 -28.04 -17.57 -16.46
CA ALA A 2 -27.90 -16.81 -15.22
C ALA A 2 -27.30 -17.60 -14.04
N VAL A 3 -27.70 -18.86 -13.83
CA VAL A 3 -27.18 -19.70 -12.73
C VAL A 3 -25.68 -19.97 -12.86
N ALA A 4 -25.22 -20.28 -14.08
CA ALA A 4 -23.80 -20.50 -14.34
C ALA A 4 -22.97 -19.23 -14.11
N PHE A 5 -23.51 -18.06 -14.52
CA PHE A 5 -22.87 -16.77 -14.28
C PHE A 5 -22.80 -16.43 -12.79
N LEU A 6 -23.89 -16.60 -12.04
CA LEU A 6 -23.92 -16.35 -10.59
C LEU A 6 -22.96 -17.28 -9.84
N GLY A 7 -22.89 -18.56 -10.23
CA GLY A 7 -21.92 -19.50 -9.67
C GLY A 7 -20.48 -19.07 -9.93
N TRP A 8 -20.17 -18.62 -11.15
CA TRP A 8 -18.84 -18.11 -11.49
C TRP A 8 -18.48 -16.82 -10.73
N VAL A 9 -19.41 -15.88 -10.59
CA VAL A 9 -19.20 -14.64 -9.83
C VAL A 9 -18.93 -14.95 -8.35
N ALA A 10 -19.70 -15.85 -7.75
CA ALA A 10 -19.49 -16.25 -6.35
C ALA A 10 -18.11 -16.88 -6.14
N TRP A 11 -17.69 -17.77 -7.05
CA TRP A 11 -16.35 -18.38 -7.02
C TRP A 11 -15.26 -17.32 -7.18
N ALA A 12 -15.38 -16.42 -8.15
CA ALA A 12 -14.39 -15.38 -8.40
C ALA A 12 -14.27 -14.41 -7.21
N ALA A 13 -15.39 -14.00 -6.61
CA ALA A 13 -15.40 -13.13 -5.44
C ALA A 13 -14.72 -13.79 -4.23
N PHE A 14 -14.98 -15.09 -3.98
CA PHE A 14 -14.40 -15.78 -2.85
C PHE A 14 -12.88 -15.99 -2.99
N PHE A 15 -12.41 -16.41 -4.17
CA PHE A 15 -10.99 -16.73 -4.38
C PHE A 15 -10.10 -15.55 -4.77
N HIS A 16 -10.68 -14.44 -5.27
CA HIS A 16 -9.92 -13.29 -5.73
C HIS A 16 -10.30 -11.97 -5.04
N GLY A 17 -11.29 -11.97 -4.15
CA GLY A 17 -11.79 -10.78 -3.46
C GLY A 17 -11.10 -10.46 -2.14
N ASN A 18 -10.42 -11.41 -1.50
CA ASN A 18 -9.80 -11.24 -0.18
C ASN A 18 -8.28 -11.36 -0.29
N PRO A 19 -7.54 -10.25 -0.50
CA PRO A 19 -6.09 -10.27 -0.45
C PRO A 19 -5.58 -10.54 0.98
N ALA A 20 -4.42 -11.18 1.10
CA ALA A 20 -3.81 -11.44 2.42
C ALA A 20 -3.17 -10.18 3.02
N ALA A 21 -2.84 -9.19 2.19
CA ALA A 21 -2.37 -7.89 2.62
C ALA A 21 -2.98 -6.79 1.74
N GLU A 22 -3.51 -5.76 2.38
CA GLU A 22 -3.99 -4.51 1.77
C GLU A 22 -3.40 -3.31 2.53
N SER A 23 -3.35 -2.16 1.89
CA SER A 23 -2.93 -0.94 2.55
C SER A 23 -3.62 0.31 2.07
N ARG A 24 -3.61 1.33 2.94
CA ARG A 24 -4.17 2.65 2.63
C ARG A 24 -3.36 3.75 3.26
N LEU A 25 -3.21 4.86 2.53
CA LEU A 25 -2.67 6.09 3.08
C LEU A 25 -3.63 6.66 4.14
N VAL A 26 -3.14 6.80 5.36
CA VAL A 26 -3.85 7.52 6.44
C VAL A 26 -3.55 9.01 6.36
N GLY A 27 -2.31 9.37 6.09
CA GLY A 27 -1.87 10.76 5.95
C GLY A 27 -0.37 10.86 5.77
N TYR A 28 0.11 12.08 5.55
CA TYR A 28 1.52 12.39 5.42
C TYR A 28 1.82 13.79 5.91
N ASP A 29 3.06 14.02 6.33
CA ASP A 29 3.56 15.28 6.84
C ASP A 29 4.93 15.56 6.20
N VAL A 30 5.05 16.67 5.46
CA VAL A 30 6.32 17.06 4.84
C VAL A 30 7.18 17.72 5.91
N VAL A 31 8.26 17.05 6.28
CA VAL A 31 9.14 17.49 7.37
C VAL A 31 10.10 18.57 6.87
N ASP A 32 10.78 18.28 5.75
CA ASP A 32 11.69 19.20 5.07
C ASP A 32 11.83 18.83 3.57
N ASP A 33 12.78 19.46 2.87
CA ASP A 33 13.01 19.22 1.44
C ASP A 33 13.53 17.79 1.14
N HIS A 34 13.92 17.03 2.16
CA HIS A 34 14.57 15.73 2.08
C HIS A 34 13.87 14.61 2.89
N ALA A 35 12.71 14.88 3.51
CA ALA A 35 11.98 13.91 4.29
C ALA A 35 10.46 14.17 4.31
N VAL A 36 9.70 13.09 4.23
CA VAL A 36 8.25 13.07 4.46
C VAL A 36 7.91 11.91 5.39
N ASP A 37 7.17 12.19 6.46
CA ASP A 37 6.59 11.16 7.30
C ASP A 37 5.25 10.70 6.71
N VAL A 38 5.04 9.40 6.63
CA VAL A 38 3.87 8.79 6.03
C VAL A 38 3.26 7.80 7.00
N ARG A 39 1.94 7.93 7.21
CA ARG A 39 1.13 7.02 8.03
C ARG A 39 0.34 6.12 7.10
N VAL A 40 0.56 4.82 7.22
CA VAL A 40 -0.02 3.77 6.38
C VAL A 40 -0.84 2.83 7.26
N GLN A 41 -2.10 2.62 6.92
CA GLN A 41 -2.89 1.53 7.48
C GLN A 41 -2.53 0.27 6.68
N VAL A 42 -2.11 -0.78 7.38
CA VAL A 42 -1.84 -2.10 6.83
C VAL A 42 -2.88 -3.05 7.43
N ASP A 43 -3.60 -3.74 6.55
CA ASP A 43 -4.61 -4.72 6.94
C ASP A 43 -4.14 -6.11 6.46
N LEU A 44 -3.91 -7.02 7.41
CA LEU A 44 -3.41 -8.37 7.14
C LEU A 44 -4.48 -9.43 7.44
N THR A 45 -4.54 -10.47 6.61
CA THR A 45 -5.43 -11.63 6.79
C THR A 45 -4.62 -12.91 6.65
N ASP A 46 -4.68 -13.76 7.69
CA ASP A 46 -3.99 -15.07 7.75
C ASP A 46 -2.45 -15.01 7.56
N VAL A 47 -1.84 -13.84 7.75
CA VAL A 47 -0.39 -13.59 7.70
C VAL A 47 0.00 -12.56 8.76
N ASP A 48 1.26 -12.60 9.21
CA ASP A 48 1.76 -11.71 10.27
C ASP A 48 2.43 -10.44 9.73
N GLU A 49 2.97 -10.50 8.51
CA GLU A 49 3.75 -9.42 7.90
C GLU A 49 3.51 -9.32 6.38
N ALA A 50 3.72 -8.12 5.83
CA ALA A 50 3.73 -7.86 4.40
C ALA A 50 4.83 -6.89 3.99
N GLU A 51 5.31 -7.02 2.76
CA GLU A 51 6.17 -6.01 2.13
C GLU A 51 5.28 -4.86 1.64
N CYS A 52 5.60 -3.62 2.02
CA CYS A 52 4.83 -2.43 1.70
C CYS A 52 5.70 -1.39 0.97
N LEU A 53 5.11 -0.70 0.00
CA LEU A 53 5.79 0.28 -0.83
C LEU A 53 5.13 1.66 -0.77
N VAL A 54 5.90 2.66 -0.37
CA VAL A 54 5.46 4.05 -0.23
C VAL A 54 6.31 4.95 -1.11
N ARG A 55 5.67 5.98 -1.69
CA ARG A 55 6.32 6.97 -2.55
C ARG A 55 6.06 8.37 -2.05
N ALA A 56 7.09 9.20 -2.10
CA ALA A 56 6.97 10.64 -2.00
C ALA A 56 6.97 11.25 -3.41
N LEU A 57 6.08 12.20 -3.65
CA LEU A 57 5.86 12.83 -4.94
C LEU A 57 6.06 14.34 -4.84
N SER A 58 6.64 14.91 -5.89
CA SER A 58 6.79 16.36 -6.05
C SER A 58 5.51 17.01 -6.60
N ARG A 59 5.51 18.35 -6.69
CA ARG A 59 4.42 19.15 -7.30
C ARG A 59 4.06 18.70 -8.73
N ASP A 60 5.06 18.26 -9.50
CA ASP A 60 4.89 17.74 -10.87
C ASP A 60 4.48 16.25 -10.92
N LYS A 61 4.25 15.63 -9.76
CA LYS A 61 3.93 14.21 -9.55
C LYS A 61 5.05 13.23 -9.87
N SER A 62 6.27 13.70 -10.09
CA SER A 62 7.44 12.82 -10.18
C SER A 62 7.72 12.21 -8.80
N VAL A 63 8.15 10.96 -8.80
CA VAL A 63 8.66 10.28 -7.60
C VAL A 63 9.98 10.93 -7.19
N VAL A 64 10.08 11.33 -5.92
CA VAL A 64 11.27 11.97 -5.34
C VAL A 64 11.82 11.21 -4.15
N GLY A 65 11.14 10.16 -3.71
CA GLY A 65 11.57 9.23 -2.68
C GLY A 65 10.72 7.97 -2.72
N GLU A 66 11.29 6.84 -2.37
CA GLU A 66 10.62 5.55 -2.29
C GLU A 66 11.13 4.78 -1.07
N LEU A 67 10.23 4.10 -0.36
CA LEU A 67 10.56 3.25 0.77
C LEU A 67 9.81 1.93 0.66
N VAL A 68 10.58 0.85 0.72
CA VAL A 68 10.07 -0.50 1.00
C VAL A 68 10.26 -0.77 2.49
N PHE A 69 9.19 -1.20 3.17
CA PHE A 69 9.26 -1.58 4.58
C PHE A 69 8.43 -2.84 4.85
N THR A 70 8.74 -3.53 5.94
CA THR A 70 7.92 -4.64 6.46
C THR A 70 6.82 -4.07 7.34
N GLY A 71 5.58 -4.20 6.89
CA GLY A 71 4.39 -3.79 7.63
C GLY A 71 3.81 -4.93 8.46
N SER A 72 3.42 -4.61 9.69
CA SER A 72 2.54 -5.42 10.53
C SER A 72 1.13 -4.81 10.50
N ASP A 73 0.13 -5.60 10.90
CA ASP A 73 -1.27 -5.15 10.98
C ASP A 73 -1.41 -3.88 11.86
N GLY A 74 -2.17 -2.89 11.36
CA GLY A 74 -2.40 -1.61 12.03
C GLY A 74 -1.77 -0.40 11.32
N VAL A 75 -1.72 0.73 12.04
CA VAL A 75 -1.15 1.98 11.52
C VAL A 75 0.36 1.99 11.74
N GLN A 76 1.11 2.08 10.64
CA GLN A 76 2.55 2.17 10.60
C GLN A 76 2.97 3.59 10.19
N GLU A 77 3.93 4.16 10.92
CA GLU A 77 4.52 5.46 10.60
C GLU A 77 5.95 5.26 10.09
N VAL A 78 6.23 5.78 8.89
CA VAL A 78 7.52 5.61 8.22
C VAL A 78 8.00 6.92 7.62
N THR A 79 9.31 7.15 7.69
CA THR A 79 9.95 8.33 7.07
C THR A 79 10.53 7.96 5.71
N VAL A 80 10.05 8.59 4.65
CA VAL A 80 10.57 8.44 3.30
C VAL A 80 11.60 9.55 3.05
N ARG A 81 12.86 9.16 2.79
CA ARG A 81 13.90 10.11 2.38
C ARG A 81 13.66 10.56 0.94
N THR A 82 13.81 11.85 0.69
CA THR A 82 13.57 12.44 -0.64
C THR A 82 14.82 13.14 -1.18
N GLU A 83 15.03 13.04 -2.48
CA GLU A 83 16.12 13.71 -3.19
C GLU A 83 15.85 15.21 -3.36
N ARG A 84 14.57 15.60 -3.33
CA ARG A 84 14.08 16.98 -3.42
C ARG A 84 12.71 17.11 -2.75
N ALA A 85 12.27 18.35 -2.57
CA ALA A 85 11.02 18.66 -1.89
C ALA A 85 9.82 17.89 -2.47
N ALA A 86 9.17 17.13 -1.60
CA ALA A 86 7.91 16.48 -1.86
C ALA A 86 6.73 17.39 -1.48
N THR A 87 5.59 17.19 -2.13
CA THR A 87 4.33 17.89 -1.82
C THR A 87 3.20 16.92 -1.44
N SER A 88 3.39 15.64 -1.73
CA SER A 88 2.44 14.58 -1.40
C SER A 88 3.15 13.24 -1.21
N ALA A 89 2.47 12.29 -0.57
CA ALA A 89 2.87 10.89 -0.53
C ALA A 89 1.74 9.99 -1.02
N ASP A 90 2.09 8.79 -1.46
CA ASP A 90 1.18 7.75 -1.90
C ASP A 90 1.66 6.37 -1.43
N VAL A 91 0.72 5.45 -1.23
CA VAL A 91 0.98 4.06 -0.89
C VAL A 91 0.71 3.24 -2.15
N VAL A 92 1.75 2.65 -2.72
CA VAL A 92 1.62 1.80 -3.93
C VAL A 92 0.85 0.52 -3.58
N GLY A 93 1.06 0.02 -2.36
CA GLY A 93 0.32 -1.09 -1.77
C GLY A 93 1.18 -1.90 -0.81
N CYS A 94 0.59 -2.95 -0.25
CA CYS A 94 1.28 -4.03 0.44
C CYS A 94 1.08 -5.37 -0.27
N ARG A 95 1.97 -6.31 0.01
CA ARG A 95 1.98 -7.66 -0.54
C ARG A 95 2.53 -8.65 0.48
N ALA A 96 1.73 -9.64 0.82
CA ALA A 96 2.19 -10.82 1.54
C ALA A 96 2.99 -11.78 0.64
N GLU A 97 3.71 -12.72 1.24
CA GLU A 97 4.39 -13.77 0.48
C GLU A 97 3.41 -14.54 -0.41
N GLY A 98 3.76 -14.75 -1.68
CA GLY A 98 2.91 -15.43 -2.67
C GLY A 98 1.82 -14.55 -3.33
N GLN A 99 1.49 -13.38 -2.78
CA GLN A 99 0.63 -12.41 -3.46
C GLN A 99 1.41 -11.77 -4.63
N LYS A 100 0.81 -11.65 -5.83
CA LYS A 100 1.54 -11.12 -7.01
C LYS A 100 1.46 -9.61 -7.18
N ARG A 101 0.46 -8.97 -6.55
CA ARG A 101 0.08 -7.57 -6.80
C ARG A 101 0.14 -6.79 -5.50
N TRP A 102 0.58 -5.54 -5.58
CA TRP A 102 0.42 -4.55 -4.53
C TRP A 102 -1.07 -4.22 -4.38
N ARG A 103 -1.55 -4.14 -3.14
CA ARG A 103 -2.94 -3.86 -2.79
C ARG A 103 -3.05 -2.80 -1.70
#